data_AF-A0A7X6VG44-F1
#
_entry.id   AF-A0A7X6VG44-F1
#
_cell.length_a   1.000
_cell.length_b   1.000
_cell.length_c   1.000
_cell.angle_alpha   90.00
_cell.angle_beta   90.00
_cell.angle_gamma   90.00
#
_symmetry.space_group_name_H-M   'P 1'
#
loop_
_entity.id
_entity.type
_entity.pdbx_description
1 polymer ?
#
loop_
_entity_poly.entity_id
_entity_poly.type
_entity_poly.pdbx_seq_one_letter_code
_entity_poly.pdbx_strand_id
1 'polypeptide(L)'
;QMDYADLFDIQKNPEGEITAIIANTAKMNVLKSQISLDIQQKIEETQQSEIGIPLGSLFGGEFIAGRGHVIPLKLVMGGIMEIDFKNSFTNAGINQTKHEAYIDIKITVNALMPSGNISTAIATTMPLTHAIIIGKTPNNYANFQL
;
A
#
# COMPACT_ATOMS: atom_id res chain seq x y z
N GLN A 1 -11.79 -1.93 -8.67
CA GLN A 1 -10.62 -2.77 -9.01
C GLN A 1 -9.85 -2.03 -10.08
N MET A 2 -8.55 -1.83 -9.88
CA MET A 2 -7.69 -1.06 -10.79
C MET A 2 -7.08 -1.99 -11.81
N ASP A 3 -7.16 -1.67 -13.09
CA ASP A 3 -6.55 -2.50 -14.12
C ASP A 3 -5.06 -2.12 -14.30
N TYR A 4 -4.27 -3.07 -14.80
CA TYR A 4 -2.87 -2.83 -15.14
C TYR A 4 -2.71 -1.67 -16.12
N ALA A 5 -3.60 -1.59 -17.12
CA ALA A 5 -3.63 -0.54 -18.13
C ALA A 5 -3.98 0.85 -17.57
N ASP A 6 -4.50 0.93 -16.34
CA ASP A 6 -4.75 2.22 -15.71
C ASP A 6 -3.44 2.87 -15.26
N LEU A 7 -2.47 2.07 -14.81
CA LEU A 7 -1.22 2.57 -14.21
C LEU A 7 0.00 2.45 -15.12
N PHE A 8 -0.05 1.57 -16.11
CA PHE A 8 1.09 1.27 -16.98
C PHE A 8 0.69 1.23 -18.45
N ASP A 9 1.52 1.84 -19.29
CA ASP A 9 1.46 1.73 -20.74
C ASP A 9 2.52 0.75 -21.25
N ILE A 10 2.15 -0.07 -22.24
CA ILE A 10 3.03 -1.09 -22.82
C ILE A 10 3.37 -0.68 -24.24
N GLN A 11 4.63 -0.35 -24.47
CA GLN A 11 5.13 -0.10 -25.82
C GLN A 11 5.61 -1.39 -26.46
N LYS A 12 5.28 -1.54 -27.74
CA LYS A 12 5.65 -2.71 -28.55
C LYS A 12 6.35 -2.28 -29.84
N ASN A 13 7.26 -3.11 -30.32
CA ASN A 13 7.83 -2.94 -31.66
C ASN A 13 6.84 -3.44 -32.76
N PRO A 14 7.14 -3.24 -34.06
CA PRO A 14 6.29 -3.74 -35.14
C PRO A 14 6.07 -5.26 -35.16
N GLU A 15 6.97 -6.03 -34.53
CA GLU A 15 6.87 -7.49 -34.38
C GLU A 15 5.98 -7.91 -33.21
N GLY A 16 5.44 -6.94 -32.45
CA GLY A 16 4.56 -7.16 -31.30
C GLY A 16 5.27 -7.42 -29.98
N GLU A 17 6.61 -7.33 -29.94
CA GLU A 17 7.41 -7.54 -28.73
C GLU A 17 7.38 -6.32 -27.83
N ILE A 18 7.33 -6.55 -26.52
CA ILE A 18 7.33 -5.48 -25.51
C ILE A 18 8.74 -4.87 -25.43
N THR A 19 8.83 -3.56 -25.68
CA THR A 19 10.09 -2.80 -25.64
C THR A 19 10.21 -1.95 -24.40
N ALA A 20 9.08 -1.47 -23.85
CA ALA A 20 9.05 -0.67 -22.64
C ALA A 20 7.72 -0.83 -21.89
N ILE A 21 7.80 -0.68 -20.57
CA ILE A 21 6.65 -0.50 -19.69
C ILE A 21 6.81 0.87 -19.05
N ILE A 22 5.87 1.77 -19.32
CA ILE A 22 5.94 3.16 -18.88
C ILE A 22 4.89 3.37 -17.81
N ALA A 23 5.32 3.80 -16.62
CA ALA A 23 4.42 4.15 -15.54
C ALA A 23 3.69 5.47 -15.85
N ASN A 24 2.36 5.48 -15.70
CA ASN A 24 1.56 6.69 -15.74
C ASN A 24 1.66 7.40 -14.38
N THR A 25 2.74 8.14 -14.19
CA THR A 25 3.04 8.85 -12.95
C THR A 25 1.97 9.89 -12.60
N ALA A 26 1.31 10.49 -13.59
CA ALA A 26 0.21 11.43 -13.38
C ALA A 26 -0.98 10.74 -12.71
N LYS A 27 -1.46 9.61 -13.26
CA LYS A 27 -2.55 8.82 -12.66
C LYS A 27 -2.15 8.26 -11.30
N MET A 28 -0.92 7.78 -11.16
CA MET A 28 -0.38 7.32 -9.88
C MET A 28 -0.42 8.42 -8.81
N ASN A 29 -0.03 9.65 -9.13
CA ASN A 29 -0.10 10.77 -8.19
C ASN A 29 -1.54 11.14 -7.82
N VAL A 30 -2.47 11.13 -8.78
CA VAL A 30 -3.90 11.33 -8.50
C VAL A 30 -4.41 10.28 -7.52
N LEU A 31 -4.03 9.01 -7.73
CA LEU A 31 -4.38 7.92 -6.83
C LEU A 31 -3.77 8.10 -5.44
N LYS A 32 -2.50 8.51 -5.33
CA LYS A 32 -1.89 8.83 -4.02
C LYS A 32 -2.73 9.87 -3.29
N SER A 33 -3.07 10.97 -3.96
CA SER A 33 -3.86 12.04 -3.36
C SER A 33 -5.24 11.55 -2.90
N GLN A 34 -5.92 10.72 -3.70
CA GLN A 34 -7.22 10.14 -3.32
C GLN A 34 -7.10 9.26 -2.07
N ILE A 35 -6.13 8.34 -2.05
CA ILE A 35 -5.89 7.45 -0.91
C ILE A 35 -5.54 8.26 0.35
N SER A 36 -4.71 9.30 0.22
CA SER A 36 -4.36 10.17 1.34
C SER A 36 -5.59 10.88 1.93
N LEU A 37 -6.47 11.42 1.07
CA LEU A 37 -7.70 12.08 1.49
C LEU A 37 -8.67 11.10 2.14
N ASP A 38 -8.85 9.92 1.56
CA ASP A 38 -9.75 8.88 2.08
C ASP A 38 -9.32 8.40 3.47
N ILE A 39 -8.02 8.13 3.66
CA ILE A 39 -7.49 7.73 4.97
C ILE A 39 -7.63 8.88 5.98
N GLN A 40 -7.32 10.11 5.58
CA GLN A 40 -7.47 11.28 6.45
C GLN A 40 -8.93 11.45 6.90
N GLN A 41 -9.87 11.41 5.96
CA GLN A 41 -11.30 11.49 6.26
C GLN A 41 -11.74 10.35 7.18
N LYS A 42 -11.26 9.12 6.97
CA LYS A 42 -11.61 7.98 7.83
C LYS A 42 -11.12 8.18 9.26
N ILE A 43 -9.93 8.74 9.45
CA ILE A 43 -9.41 9.08 10.79
C ILE A 43 -10.29 10.15 11.44
N GLU A 44 -10.70 11.17 10.69
CA GLU A 44 -11.57 12.25 11.19
C GLU A 44 -12.99 11.76 11.55
N GLU A 45 -13.60 10.92 10.72
CA GLU A 45 -14.89 10.28 11.02
C GLU A 45 -14.81 9.42 12.30
N THR A 46 -13.68 8.75 12.50
CA THR A 46 -13.43 7.92 13.67
C THR A 46 -13.35 8.76 14.95
N GLN A 47 -12.96 10.04 14.87
CA GLN A 47 -13.01 10.97 16.01
C GLN A 47 -14.44 11.35 16.42
N GLN A 48 -15.41 11.26 15.51
CA GLN A 48 -16.82 11.60 15.82
C GLN A 48 -17.53 10.47 16.57
N SER A 49 -16.97 9.26 16.53
CA SER A 49 -17.39 8.15 17.39
C SER A 49 -16.76 8.33 18.77
N GLU A 50 -17.52 8.11 19.84
CA GLU A 50 -17.02 8.17 21.22
C GLU A 50 -16.02 7.02 21.49
N ILE A 51 -14.80 7.15 20.98
CA ILE A 51 -13.71 6.24 21.30
C ILE A 51 -13.12 6.70 22.62
N GLY A 52 -13.01 5.76 23.56
CA GLY A 52 -12.40 6.04 24.84
C GLY A 52 -11.68 4.83 25.41
N ILE A 53 -10.67 5.12 26.22
CA ILE A 53 -9.85 4.10 26.88
C ILE A 53 -10.24 4.07 28.36
N PRO A 54 -10.63 2.92 28.93
CA PRO A 54 -10.88 2.82 30.36
C PRO A 54 -9.60 3.09 31.15
N LEU A 55 -9.69 3.89 32.23
CA LEU A 55 -8.55 4.25 33.08
C LEU A 55 -7.72 3.03 33.52
N GLY A 56 -8.36 1.92 33.87
CA GLY A 56 -7.65 0.72 34.30
C GLY A 56 -6.78 0.08 33.22
N SER A 57 -7.02 0.40 31.93
CA SER A 57 -6.16 -0.01 30.81
C SER A 57 -4.90 0.86 30.70
N LEU A 58 -4.90 2.09 31.23
CA LEU A 58 -3.73 2.98 31.23
C LEU A 58 -2.76 2.68 32.38
N PHE A 59 -3.27 2.21 33.52
CA PHE A 59 -2.46 1.95 34.73
C PHE A 59 -1.90 0.53 34.83
N GLY A 60 -2.12 -0.33 33.83
CA GLY A 60 -1.28 -1.52 33.59
C GLY A 60 -1.47 -2.74 34.50
N GLY A 61 -2.62 -2.90 35.16
CA GLY A 61 -2.94 -4.11 35.93
C GLY A 61 -3.96 -5.01 35.23
N GLU A 62 -3.66 -6.30 35.03
CA GLU A 62 -4.58 -7.26 34.38
C GLU A 62 -5.96 -7.33 35.06
N PHE A 63 -6.03 -7.17 36.39
CA PHE A 63 -7.29 -7.17 37.14
C PHE A 63 -8.17 -5.93 36.92
N ILE A 64 -7.59 -4.82 36.47
CA ILE A 64 -8.29 -3.54 36.26
C ILE A 64 -8.36 -3.14 34.78
N ALA A 65 -7.69 -3.87 33.88
CA ALA A 65 -7.77 -3.65 32.44
C ALA A 65 -9.24 -3.63 31.99
N GLY A 66 -9.60 -2.64 31.16
CA GLY A 66 -10.97 -2.46 30.68
C GLY A 66 -11.97 -1.91 31.70
N ARG A 67 -11.59 -1.68 32.96
CA ARG A 67 -12.47 -1.14 34.01
C ARG A 67 -12.17 0.34 34.31
N GLY A 68 -13.12 1.00 34.99
CA GLY A 68 -13.01 2.38 35.44
C GLY A 68 -13.64 3.38 34.47
N HIS A 69 -13.50 4.68 34.80
CA HIS A 69 -14.02 5.76 33.97
C HIS A 69 -13.35 5.74 32.59
N VAL A 70 -14.14 6.02 31.56
CA VAL A 70 -13.67 6.04 30.17
C VAL A 70 -13.10 7.42 29.88
N ILE A 71 -11.81 7.47 29.53
CA ILE A 71 -11.16 8.71 29.11
C ILE A 71 -11.35 8.87 27.61
N PRO A 72 -11.90 10.01 27.14
CA PRO A 72 -12.11 10.24 25.73
C PRO A 72 -10.78 10.31 24.98
N LEU A 73 -10.75 9.70 23.80
CA LEU A 73 -9.59 9.64 22.92
C LEU A 73 -9.89 10.38 21.62
N LYS A 74 -9.02 11.29 21.20
CA LYS A 74 -9.09 11.91 19.88
C LYS A 74 -7.94 11.42 19.01
N LEU A 75 -8.27 10.75 17.91
CA LEU A 75 -7.28 10.26 16.94
C LEU A 75 -7.03 11.31 15.87
N VAL A 76 -5.80 11.82 15.75
CA VAL A 76 -5.42 12.76 14.70
C VAL A 76 -4.24 12.23 13.91
N MET A 77 -4.14 12.59 12.63
CA MET A 77 -2.96 12.29 11.84
C MET A 77 -1.77 13.11 12.37
N GLY A 78 -0.67 12.43 12.68
CA GLY A 78 0.49 13.00 13.36
C GLY A 78 1.53 13.65 12.45
N GLY A 79 1.29 13.71 11.13
CA GLY A 79 2.24 14.25 10.16
C GLY A 79 1.81 13.99 8.72
N ILE A 80 2.77 14.11 7.81
CA ILE A 80 2.59 13.79 6.39
C ILE A 80 2.51 12.26 6.25
N MET A 81 1.56 11.79 5.44
CA MET A 81 1.48 10.40 5.03
C MET A 81 2.42 10.14 3.86
N GLU A 82 3.23 9.10 3.94
CA GLU A 82 4.09 8.65 2.85
C GLU A 82 3.37 7.53 2.09
N ILE A 83 3.10 7.75 0.81
CA ILE A 83 2.56 6.74 -0.09
C ILE A 83 3.52 6.56 -1.26
N ASP A 84 4.03 5.35 -1.44
CA ASP A 84 4.98 5.00 -2.49
C ASP A 84 4.51 3.82 -3.33
N PHE A 85 4.75 3.90 -4.65
CA PHE A 85 4.57 2.75 -5.53
C PHE A 85 5.87 1.98 -5.66
N LYS A 86 5.81 0.67 -5.48
CA LYS A 86 6.92 -0.24 -5.70
C LYS A 86 6.61 -1.19 -6.84
N ASN A 87 7.58 -1.41 -7.70
CA ASN A 87 7.46 -2.34 -8.82
C ASN A 87 8.44 -3.49 -8.64
N SER A 88 8.01 -4.70 -9.00
CA SER A 88 8.82 -5.92 -8.95
C SER A 88 8.72 -6.65 -10.28
N PHE A 89 9.86 -7.11 -10.80
CA PHE A 89 9.93 -7.98 -11.97
C PHE A 89 10.53 -9.32 -11.54
N THR A 90 9.75 -10.39 -11.67
CA THR A 90 10.15 -11.74 -11.26
C THR A 90 10.03 -12.70 -12.42
N ASN A 91 10.92 -13.70 -12.48
CA ASN A 91 10.80 -14.78 -13.46
C ASN A 91 9.58 -15.66 -13.10
N ALA A 92 8.67 -15.85 -14.04
CA ALA A 92 7.46 -16.67 -13.90
C ALA A 92 7.45 -17.91 -14.82
N GLY A 93 8.51 -18.15 -15.59
CA GLY A 93 8.62 -19.27 -16.52
C GLY A 93 9.70 -19.08 -17.59
N ILE A 94 9.85 -20.08 -18.48
CA ILE A 94 10.97 -20.17 -19.44
C ILE A 94 11.15 -18.89 -20.28
N ASN A 95 10.06 -18.18 -20.60
CA ASN A 95 10.08 -16.85 -21.24
C ASN A 95 8.97 -15.96 -20.69
N GLN A 96 8.77 -15.98 -19.38
CA GLN A 96 7.73 -15.20 -18.73
C GLN A 96 8.32 -14.36 -17.61
N THR A 97 8.02 -13.07 -17.63
CA THR A 97 8.34 -12.15 -16.54
C THR A 97 7.04 -11.64 -15.94
N LYS A 98 6.85 -11.87 -14.65
CA LYS A 98 5.74 -11.30 -13.90
C LYS A 98 6.17 -9.92 -13.40
N HIS A 99 5.45 -8.90 -13.83
CA HIS A 99 5.57 -7.56 -13.29
C HIS A 99 4.46 -7.32 -12.28
N GLU A 100 4.80 -6.80 -11.11
CA GLU A 100 3.88 -6.53 -10.01
C GLU A 100 4.07 -5.10 -9.51
N ALA A 101 2.96 -4.42 -9.26
CA ALA A 101 2.94 -3.12 -8.63
C ALA A 101 2.30 -3.22 -7.24
N TYR A 102 2.95 -2.62 -6.27
CA TYR A 102 2.54 -2.54 -4.87
C TYR A 102 2.45 -1.08 -4.45
N ILE A 103 1.65 -0.82 -3.43
CA ILE A 103 1.62 0.45 -2.72
C ILE A 103 2.09 0.24 -1.29
N ASP A 104 3.05 1.05 -0.87
CA ASP A 104 3.50 1.16 0.51
C ASP A 104 2.91 2.42 1.11
N ILE A 105 2.22 2.29 2.24
CA ILE A 105 1.61 3.38 2.97
C ILE A 105 2.24 3.42 4.35
N LYS A 106 2.77 4.57 4.74
CA LYS A 106 3.23 4.84 6.10
C LYS A 106 2.53 6.08 6.65
N ILE A 107 1.97 5.93 7.84
CA ILE A 107 1.27 7.00 8.53
C ILE A 107 1.60 6.96 10.01
N THR A 108 1.78 8.13 10.61
CA THR A 108 1.80 8.28 12.06
C THR A 108 0.44 8.76 12.52
N VAL A 109 -0.17 8.05 13.46
CA VAL A 109 -1.44 8.44 14.10
C VAL A 109 -1.16 8.80 15.55
N ASN A 110 -1.67 9.95 15.99
CA ASN A 110 -1.57 10.44 17.34
C ASN A 110 -2.91 10.28 18.06
N ALA A 111 -2.87 9.67 19.22
CA ALA A 111 -4.01 9.55 20.12
C ALA A 111 -3.85 10.60 21.23
N LEU A 112 -4.74 11.59 21.24
CA LEU A 112 -4.74 12.70 22.19
C LEU A 112 -5.69 12.39 23.34
N MET A 113 -5.19 12.54 24.57
CA MET A 113 -5.96 12.34 25.81
C MET A 113 -5.66 13.50 26.78
N PRO A 114 -6.55 13.76 27.77
CA PRO A 114 -6.28 14.75 28.82
C PRO A 114 -4.98 14.48 29.60
N SER A 115 -4.60 13.20 29.74
CA SER A 115 -3.38 12.78 30.45
C SER A 115 -2.11 12.87 29.59
N GLY A 116 -2.20 13.10 28.28
CA GLY A 116 -1.05 13.15 27.37
C GLY A 116 -1.35 12.66 25.95
N ASN A 117 -0.31 12.56 25.13
CA ASN A 117 -0.41 12.15 23.73
C ASN A 117 0.43 10.89 23.48
N ILE A 118 -0.10 9.95 22.70
CA ILE A 118 0.62 8.75 22.26
C ILE A 118 0.67 8.74 20.73
N SER A 119 1.84 8.51 20.15
CA SER A 119 2.04 8.40 18.71
C SER A 119 2.32 6.95 18.32
N THR A 120 1.68 6.46 17.27
CA THR A 120 1.94 5.14 16.69
C THR A 120 2.16 5.24 15.18
N ALA A 121 3.17 4.54 14.68
CA ALA A 121 3.44 4.44 13.25
C ALA A 121 2.80 3.16 12.69
N ILE A 122 2.05 3.31 11.61
CA ILE A 122 1.40 2.24 10.87
C ILE A 122 2.06 2.16 9.50
N ALA A 123 2.52 0.96 9.13
CA ALA A 123 3.07 0.68 7.82
C ALA A 123 2.29 -0.48 7.19
N THR A 124 1.86 -0.32 5.94
CA THR A 124 1.08 -1.32 5.21
C THR A 124 1.51 -1.38 3.76
N THR A 125 1.69 -2.59 3.24
CA THR A 125 1.98 -2.84 1.83
C THR A 125 0.81 -3.59 1.23
N MET A 126 0.29 -3.11 0.09
CA MET A 126 -0.83 -3.75 -0.61
C MET A 126 -0.49 -3.98 -2.08
N PRO A 127 -0.83 -5.15 -2.67
CA PRO A 127 -0.72 -5.35 -4.10
C PRO A 127 -1.77 -4.52 -4.83
N LEU A 128 -1.37 -3.86 -5.91
CA LEU A 128 -2.27 -3.08 -6.76
C LEU A 128 -2.68 -3.86 -8.00
N THR A 129 -1.70 -4.31 -8.77
CA THR A 129 -1.92 -4.98 -10.04
C THR A 129 -0.68 -5.77 -10.46
N HIS A 130 -0.86 -6.70 -11.40
CA HIS A 130 0.22 -7.48 -11.97
C HIS A 130 -0.03 -7.79 -13.46
N ALA A 131 1.04 -8.06 -14.20
CA ALA A 131 0.97 -8.55 -15.57
C ALA A 131 2.00 -9.67 -15.81
N ILE A 132 1.65 -10.65 -16.63
CA ILE A 132 2.59 -11.66 -17.14
C ILE A 132 3.03 -11.22 -18.54
N ILE A 133 4.32 -10.92 -18.66
CA ILE A 133 4.99 -10.48 -19.88
C ILE A 133 5.57 -11.73 -20.54
N ILE A 134 5.14 -12.03 -21.76
CA ILE A 134 5.62 -13.17 -22.54
C ILE A 134 6.72 -12.69 -23.49
N GLY A 135 7.92 -13.24 -23.35
CA GLY A 135 9.05 -13.01 -24.25
C GLY A 135 9.16 -14.09 -25.33
N LYS A 136 10.00 -13.86 -26.35
CA LYS A 136 10.31 -14.87 -27.37
C LYS A 136 11.03 -16.07 -26.73
N THR A 137 10.59 -17.28 -27.06
CA THR A 137 11.35 -18.50 -26.73
C THR A 137 12.59 -18.59 -27.60
N PRO A 138 13.81 -18.74 -27.03
CA PRO A 138 14.99 -18.98 -27.85
C PRO A 138 14.82 -20.29 -28.62
N ASN A 139 14.93 -20.21 -29.96
CA ASN A 139 15.01 -21.40 -30.80
C ASN A 139 16.37 -22.07 -30.55
N ASN A 140 16.41 -23.02 -29.63
CA ASN A 140 17.54 -23.93 -29.52
C ASN A 140 17.50 -24.87 -30.73
N TYR A 141 18.29 -24.55 -31.77
CA TYR A 141 18.77 -25.56 -32.70
C TYR A 141 19.67 -26.50 -31.90
N ALA A 142 19.10 -27.55 -31.33
CA ALA A 142 19.86 -28.73 -30.93
C ALA A 142 20.37 -29.36 -32.23
N ASN A 143 21.54 -28.90 -32.68
CA ASN A 143 22.30 -29.57 -33.73
C ASN A 143 22.83 -30.86 -33.10
N PHE A 144 22.01 -31.92 -33.12
CA PHE A 144 22.50 -33.27 -32.95
C PHE A 144 23.31 -33.59 -34.21
N GLN A 145 24.63 -33.43 -34.12
CA GLN A 145 25.56 -34.01 -35.08
C GLN A 145 25.90 -35.42 -34.58
N LEU A 146 25.42 -36.41 -35.35
CA LEU A 146 25.80 -37.83 -35.28
C LEU A 146 27.30 -38.00 -35.57
#